data_AF-A0A957ZD80-F1
#
_entry.id   AF-A0A957ZD80-F1
#
_cell.length_a   1.000
_cell.length_b   1.000
_cell.length_c   1.000
_cell.angle_alpha   90.00
_cell.angle_beta   90.00
_cell.angle_gamma   90.00
#
_symmetry.space_group_name_H-M   'P 1'
#
loop_
_entity.id
_entity.type
_entity.pdbx_description
1 polymer ?
#
loop_
_entity_poly.entity_id
_entity_poly.type
_entity_poly.pdbx_seq_one_letter_code
_entity_poly.pdbx_strand_id
1 'polypeptide(L)'
;RDRLAVGLERDIPLVLGKAALTLMEEGRDPVEPFRMGLTFGARYRQQGWGQGLTMHVCMMNLLPHLDAEDRPRAMYHGLSAVARDSAGHPPRFTVRPLPENESTADGAAYIGQLKNWFRQFIEVRDAEGAERCIVSAVRAGATSVQMADMLFAAVTDHRYIDIGHPADFTNKAFEALDIAGWENAELVLTSLVAGYANAARMEESNAWRHPIDLIEILDGAFA
;
A
#
# COMPACT_ATOMS: atom_id res chain seq x y z
N ARG A 1 -23.66 -4.45 -2.33
CA ARG A 1 -22.68 -3.54 -2.97
C ARG A 1 -23.00 -2.09 -2.64
N ASP A 2 -24.11 -1.52 -3.10
CA ASP A 2 -24.44 -0.09 -2.89
C ASP A 2 -24.48 0.34 -1.42
N ARG A 3 -25.05 -0.49 -0.55
CA ARG A 3 -25.04 -0.23 0.90
C ARG A 3 -23.64 -0.19 1.49
N LEU A 4 -22.73 -1.05 1.03
CA LEU A 4 -21.34 -1.02 1.46
C LEU A 4 -20.65 0.27 1.01
N ALA A 5 -20.84 0.68 -0.25
CA ALA A 5 -20.30 1.94 -0.76
C ALA A 5 -20.77 3.14 0.09
N VAL A 6 -22.09 3.25 0.35
CA VAL A 6 -22.64 4.30 1.23
C VAL A 6 -22.06 4.22 2.64
N GLY A 7 -21.90 3.02 3.19
CA GLY A 7 -21.31 2.81 4.51
C GLY A 7 -19.86 3.29 4.60
N LEU A 8 -19.06 3.03 3.57
CA LEU A 8 -17.66 3.48 3.45
C LEU A 8 -17.57 5.00 3.27
N GLU A 9 -18.35 5.56 2.34
CA GLU A 9 -18.35 7.01 2.02
C GLU A 9 -18.78 7.89 3.19
N ARG A 10 -19.71 7.40 4.01
CA ARG A 10 -20.34 8.18 5.08
C ARG A 10 -19.85 7.79 6.48
N ASP A 11 -18.96 6.79 6.58
CA ASP A 11 -18.52 6.18 7.84
C ASP A 11 -19.70 5.87 8.78
N ILE A 12 -20.66 5.06 8.31
CA ILE A 12 -21.87 4.71 9.09
C ILE A 12 -21.73 3.28 9.61
N PRO A 13 -21.42 3.08 10.92
CA PRO A 13 -21.14 1.75 11.47
C PRO A 13 -22.28 0.74 11.27
N LEU A 14 -23.53 1.18 11.44
CA LEU A 14 -24.70 0.31 11.28
C LEU A 14 -24.87 -0.18 9.83
N VAL A 15 -24.59 0.68 8.85
CA VAL A 15 -24.71 0.35 7.43
C VAL A 15 -23.59 -0.60 7.03
N LEU A 16 -22.37 -0.34 7.48
CA LEU A 16 -21.21 -1.23 7.29
C LEU A 16 -21.47 -2.62 7.90
N GLY A 17 -21.96 -2.68 9.14
CA GLY A 17 -22.24 -3.95 9.82
C GLY A 17 -23.30 -4.78 9.10
N LYS A 18 -24.43 -4.16 8.70
CA LYS A 18 -25.46 -4.85 7.93
C LYS A 18 -24.96 -5.32 6.56
N ALA A 19 -24.18 -4.48 5.88
CA ALA A 19 -23.59 -4.85 4.60
C ALA A 19 -22.60 -6.01 4.75
N ALA A 20 -21.75 -6.00 5.78
CA ALA A 20 -20.80 -7.08 6.05
C ALA A 20 -21.52 -8.40 6.34
N LEU A 21 -22.56 -8.40 7.19
CA LEU A 21 -23.37 -9.59 7.46
C LEU A 21 -23.92 -10.20 6.16
N THR A 22 -24.63 -9.40 5.34
CA THR A 22 -25.24 -9.89 4.10
C THR A 22 -24.20 -10.31 3.06
N LEU A 23 -23.06 -9.61 2.95
CA LEU A 23 -22.00 -9.93 1.99
C LEU A 23 -21.17 -11.16 2.38
N MET A 24 -21.19 -11.52 3.66
CA MET A 24 -20.45 -12.65 4.23
C MET A 24 -21.33 -13.88 4.54
N GLU A 25 -22.58 -13.89 4.09
CA GLU A 25 -23.45 -15.07 4.16
C GLU A 25 -22.83 -16.29 3.45
N GLU A 26 -23.14 -17.49 3.92
CA GLU A 26 -22.61 -18.74 3.37
C GLU A 26 -22.84 -18.85 1.84
N GLY A 27 -21.83 -19.32 1.13
CA GLY A 27 -21.85 -19.44 -0.34
C GLY A 27 -21.52 -18.16 -1.11
N ARG A 28 -21.28 -17.04 -0.42
CA ARG A 28 -20.81 -15.80 -1.04
C ARG A 28 -19.29 -15.67 -1.02
N ASP A 29 -18.76 -14.92 -1.99
CA ASP A 29 -17.32 -14.65 -2.10
C ASP A 29 -16.88 -13.52 -1.15
N PRO A 30 -16.05 -13.78 -0.12
CA PRO A 30 -15.55 -12.75 0.79
C PRO A 30 -14.56 -11.79 0.11
N VAL A 31 -13.99 -12.15 -1.05
CA VAL A 31 -13.07 -11.30 -1.80
C VAL A 31 -13.80 -10.08 -2.38
N GLU A 32 -15.10 -10.19 -2.66
CA GLU A 32 -15.90 -9.07 -3.17
C GLU A 32 -15.96 -7.87 -2.20
N PRO A 33 -16.47 -7.98 -0.96
CA PRO A 33 -16.44 -6.88 0.00
C PRO A 33 -15.01 -6.45 0.34
N PHE A 34 -14.06 -7.38 0.36
CA PHE A 34 -12.65 -7.06 0.57
C PHE A 34 -12.11 -6.10 -0.49
N ARG A 35 -12.29 -6.43 -1.78
CA ARG A 35 -11.85 -5.62 -2.92
C ARG A 35 -12.52 -4.24 -2.91
N MET A 36 -13.81 -4.16 -2.53
CA MET A 36 -14.50 -2.87 -2.37
C MET A 36 -13.84 -1.98 -1.30
N GLY A 37 -13.52 -2.54 -0.13
CA GLY A 37 -12.81 -1.81 0.92
C GLY A 37 -11.39 -1.40 0.49
N LEU A 38 -10.64 -2.31 -0.13
CA LEU A 38 -9.28 -2.06 -0.61
C LEU A 38 -9.23 -0.89 -1.60
N THR A 39 -10.05 -0.95 -2.65
CA THR A 39 -10.11 0.08 -3.69
C THR A 39 -10.62 1.41 -3.16
N PHE A 40 -11.58 1.39 -2.23
CA PHE A 40 -12.06 2.60 -1.57
C PHE A 40 -10.95 3.25 -0.73
N GLY A 41 -10.30 2.52 0.17
CA GLY A 41 -9.26 3.06 1.04
C GLY A 41 -8.05 3.58 0.25
N ALA A 42 -7.60 2.85 -0.77
CA ALA A 42 -6.48 3.26 -1.62
C ALA A 42 -6.79 4.54 -2.42
N ARG A 43 -8.08 4.81 -2.69
CA ARG A 43 -8.54 6.00 -3.42
C ARG A 43 -8.84 7.19 -2.53
N TYR A 44 -9.51 6.98 -1.39
CA TYR A 44 -10.13 8.06 -0.62
C TYR A 44 -9.33 8.52 0.60
N ARG A 45 -8.13 7.97 0.82
CA ARG A 45 -7.17 8.48 1.79
C ARG A 45 -6.07 9.26 1.11
N GLN A 46 -6.07 10.59 1.24
CA GLN A 46 -5.08 11.48 0.59
C GLN A 46 -3.63 11.12 0.95
N GLN A 47 -3.39 10.74 2.20
CA GLN A 47 -2.07 10.31 2.68
C GLN A 47 -1.67 8.90 2.17
N GLY A 48 -2.51 8.25 1.35
CA GLY A 48 -2.23 6.95 0.78
C GLY A 48 -2.54 5.79 1.72
N TRP A 49 -1.82 4.68 1.58
CA TRP A 49 -1.96 3.51 2.42
C TRP A 49 -1.74 3.86 3.89
N GLY A 50 -2.53 3.26 4.78
CA GLY A 50 -2.50 3.52 6.21
C GLY A 50 -3.01 2.34 7.02
N GLN A 51 -3.18 2.56 8.32
CA GLN A 51 -3.60 1.52 9.25
C GLN A 51 -4.96 0.91 8.89
N GLY A 52 -5.88 1.68 8.30
CA GLY A 52 -7.20 1.18 7.90
C GLY A 52 -7.10 0.03 6.89
N LEU A 53 -6.30 0.21 5.84
CA LEU A 53 -6.04 -0.83 4.84
C LEU A 53 -5.24 -2.00 5.42
N THR A 54 -4.23 -1.73 6.26
CA THR A 54 -3.47 -2.79 6.93
C THR A 54 -4.37 -3.68 7.79
N MET A 55 -5.24 -3.09 8.62
CA MET A 55 -6.22 -3.84 9.40
C MET A 55 -7.16 -4.66 8.51
N HIS A 56 -7.63 -4.08 7.40
CA HIS A 56 -8.52 -4.77 6.46
C HIS A 56 -7.87 -6.01 5.83
N VAL A 57 -6.61 -5.90 5.41
CA VAL A 57 -5.83 -7.04 4.91
C VAL A 57 -5.62 -8.10 5.99
N CYS A 58 -5.24 -7.68 7.21
CA CYS A 58 -5.09 -8.61 8.33
C CYS A 58 -6.39 -9.38 8.63
N MET A 59 -7.54 -8.70 8.64
CA MET A 59 -8.84 -9.36 8.87
C MET A 59 -9.20 -10.33 7.75
N MET A 60 -8.85 -10.01 6.49
CA MET A 60 -9.07 -10.91 5.36
C MET A 60 -8.22 -12.19 5.47
N ASN A 61 -6.94 -12.04 5.83
CA ASN A 61 -6.04 -13.18 6.04
C ASN A 61 -6.46 -14.07 7.22
N LEU A 62 -7.17 -13.51 8.20
CA LEU A 62 -7.67 -14.29 9.34
C LEU A 62 -8.90 -15.14 9.00
N LEU A 63 -9.65 -14.82 7.94
CA LEU A 63 -10.93 -15.51 7.64
C LEU A 63 -10.85 -17.05 7.60
N PRO A 64 -9.80 -17.69 7.02
CA PRO A 64 -9.68 -19.15 7.01
C PRO A 64 -9.53 -19.77 8.41
N HIS A 65 -9.13 -18.96 9.40
CA HIS A 65 -8.89 -19.38 10.78
C HIS A 65 -10.05 -19.05 11.73
N LEU A 66 -11.12 -18.43 11.21
CA LEU A 66 -12.29 -18.04 11.98
C LEU A 66 -13.46 -19.00 11.74
N ASP A 67 -14.21 -19.22 12.80
CA ASP A 67 -15.53 -19.85 12.74
C ASP A 67 -16.45 -19.03 11.82
N ALA A 68 -17.38 -19.72 11.14
CA ALA A 68 -18.25 -19.11 10.15
C ALA A 68 -19.03 -17.90 10.70
N GLU A 69 -19.42 -17.94 11.97
CA GLU A 69 -20.15 -16.87 12.66
C GLU A 69 -19.31 -15.61 12.96
N ASP A 70 -17.98 -15.74 12.99
CA ASP A 70 -17.05 -14.64 13.29
C ASP A 70 -16.50 -13.96 12.03
N ARG A 71 -16.54 -14.63 10.87
CA ARG A 71 -16.06 -14.05 9.59
C ARG A 71 -16.74 -12.72 9.23
N PRO A 72 -18.07 -12.53 9.39
CA PRO A 72 -18.70 -11.24 9.15
C PRO A 72 -18.19 -10.14 10.09
N ARG A 73 -17.82 -10.48 11.33
CA ARG A 73 -17.27 -9.53 12.30
C ARG A 73 -15.87 -9.07 11.87
N ALA A 74 -15.02 -10.00 11.45
CA ALA A 74 -13.69 -9.67 10.91
C ALA A 74 -13.80 -8.74 9.69
N MET A 75 -14.69 -9.06 8.74
CA MET A 75 -14.94 -8.21 7.57
C MET A 75 -15.44 -6.81 7.98
N TYR A 76 -16.38 -6.74 8.94
CA TYR A 76 -16.85 -5.47 9.48
C TYR A 76 -15.73 -4.64 10.13
N HIS A 77 -14.84 -5.27 10.90
CA HIS A 77 -13.70 -4.60 11.54
C HIS A 77 -12.76 -3.97 10.50
N GLY A 78 -12.39 -4.73 9.46
CA GLY A 78 -11.57 -4.24 8.37
C GLY A 78 -12.22 -3.06 7.63
N LEU A 79 -13.47 -3.22 7.21
CA LEU A 79 -14.21 -2.17 6.48
C LEU A 79 -14.43 -0.91 7.32
N SER A 80 -14.69 -1.06 8.61
CA SER A 80 -14.85 0.07 9.53
C SER A 80 -13.55 0.81 9.77
N ALA A 81 -12.42 0.09 9.80
CA ALA A 81 -11.11 0.71 9.87
C ALA A 81 -10.81 1.54 8.61
N VAL A 82 -11.12 1.00 7.43
CA VAL A 82 -10.99 1.71 6.14
C VAL A 82 -11.87 2.96 6.08
N ALA A 83 -13.14 2.85 6.47
CA ALA A 83 -14.08 3.96 6.46
C ALA A 83 -13.58 5.12 7.34
N ARG A 84 -13.16 4.80 8.57
CA ARG A 84 -12.65 5.78 9.53
C ARG A 84 -11.35 6.44 9.05
N ASP A 85 -10.42 5.67 8.51
CA ASP A 85 -9.12 6.17 8.02
C ASP A 85 -9.27 7.01 6.73
N SER A 86 -10.40 6.88 6.02
CA SER A 86 -10.72 7.67 4.83
C SER A 86 -11.67 8.85 5.13
N ALA A 87 -12.31 8.87 6.31
CA ALA A 87 -13.33 9.86 6.63
C ALA A 87 -12.77 11.28 6.61
N GLY A 88 -13.43 12.18 5.89
CA GLY A 88 -13.01 13.58 5.77
C GLY A 88 -11.80 13.83 4.87
N HIS A 89 -11.20 12.80 4.29
CA HIS A 89 -10.10 12.95 3.33
C HIS A 89 -10.62 13.14 1.89
N PRO A 90 -9.96 13.97 1.08
CA PRO A 90 -10.24 14.03 -0.36
C PRO A 90 -9.66 12.79 -1.07
N PRO A 91 -10.23 12.41 -2.24
CA PRO A 91 -9.65 11.35 -3.05
C PRO A 91 -8.28 11.73 -3.60
N ARG A 92 -7.45 10.70 -3.80
CA ARG A 92 -6.21 10.80 -4.56
C ARG A 92 -6.49 10.90 -6.05
N PHE A 93 -5.69 11.70 -6.74
CA PHE A 93 -5.69 11.78 -8.20
C PHE A 93 -4.53 10.95 -8.73
N THR A 94 -4.83 9.95 -9.56
CA THR A 94 -3.82 9.05 -10.13
C THR A 94 -2.95 9.78 -11.15
N VAL A 95 -1.64 9.52 -11.12
CA VAL A 95 -0.69 10.03 -12.11
C VAL A 95 -0.72 9.21 -13.40
N ARG A 96 -0.24 9.81 -14.49
CA ARG A 96 0.02 9.11 -15.76
C ARG A 96 1.42 8.50 -15.74
N PRO A 97 1.69 7.43 -16.52
CA PRO A 97 3.04 6.88 -16.64
C PRO A 97 4.05 7.92 -17.15
N LEU A 98 5.34 7.60 -17.03
CA LEU A 98 6.41 8.34 -17.67
C LEU A 98 6.24 8.29 -19.20
N PRO A 99 6.70 9.33 -19.93
CA PRO A 99 6.67 9.33 -21.38
C PRO A 99 7.42 8.12 -21.95
N GLU A 100 6.81 7.45 -22.93
CA GLU A 100 7.47 6.37 -23.68
C GLU A 100 8.65 6.93 -24.50
N ASN A 101 9.72 6.16 -24.59
CA ASN A 101 10.90 6.49 -25.39
C ASN A 101 11.59 5.18 -25.87
N GLU A 102 12.64 5.27 -26.67
CA GLU A 102 13.32 4.08 -27.23
C GLU A 102 13.83 3.08 -26.17
N SER A 103 14.08 3.53 -24.93
CA SER A 103 14.52 2.65 -23.82
C SER A 103 13.41 1.75 -23.26
N THR A 104 12.14 1.96 -23.65
CA THR A 104 11.03 1.08 -23.24
C THR A 104 10.96 -0.22 -24.05
N ALA A 105 11.76 -0.36 -25.11
CA ALA A 105 11.75 -1.51 -26.00
C ALA A 105 12.29 -2.80 -25.35
N ASP A 106 13.23 -2.68 -24.41
CA ASP A 106 13.69 -3.78 -23.57
C ASP A 106 12.99 -3.70 -22.21
N GLY A 107 11.87 -4.41 -22.08
CA GLY A 107 11.01 -4.34 -20.89
C GLY A 107 11.73 -4.68 -19.58
N ALA A 108 12.69 -5.61 -19.58
CA ALA A 108 13.42 -5.99 -18.37
C ALA A 108 14.43 -4.90 -17.97
N ALA A 109 15.19 -4.37 -18.94
CA ALA A 109 16.10 -3.26 -18.70
C ALA A 109 15.34 -2.00 -18.26
N TYR A 110 14.18 -1.74 -18.86
CA TYR A 110 13.30 -0.63 -18.50
C TYR A 110 12.80 -0.74 -17.06
N ILE A 111 12.33 -1.92 -16.62
CA ILE A 111 11.92 -2.13 -15.23
C ILE A 111 13.08 -1.90 -14.26
N GLY A 112 14.29 -2.37 -14.59
CA GLY A 112 15.49 -2.08 -13.81
C GLY A 112 15.79 -0.58 -13.70
N GLN A 113 15.61 0.16 -14.79
CA GLN A 113 15.76 1.61 -14.81
C GLN A 113 14.69 2.32 -13.95
N LEU A 114 13.43 1.88 -14.04
CA LEU A 114 12.33 2.38 -13.20
C LEU A 114 12.59 2.14 -11.72
N LYS A 115 13.17 1.00 -11.34
CA LYS A 115 13.61 0.73 -9.96
C LYS A 115 14.63 1.77 -9.49
N ASN A 116 15.64 2.04 -10.30
CA ASN A 116 16.68 3.01 -9.94
C ASN A 116 16.11 4.43 -9.79
N TRP A 117 15.22 4.85 -10.71
CA TRP A 117 14.53 6.13 -10.59
C TRP A 117 13.59 6.19 -9.39
N PHE A 118 12.83 5.13 -9.12
CA PHE A 118 11.98 5.06 -7.95
C PHE A 118 12.78 5.31 -6.66
N ARG A 119 13.91 4.60 -6.48
CA ARG A 119 14.80 4.78 -5.34
C ARG A 119 15.32 6.22 -5.24
N GLN A 120 15.75 6.81 -6.36
CA GLN A 120 16.20 8.20 -6.41
C GLN A 120 15.10 9.20 -6.06
N PHE A 121 13.88 8.99 -6.56
CA PHE A 121 12.73 9.84 -6.25
C PHE A 121 12.33 9.73 -4.77
N ILE A 122 12.38 8.53 -4.19
CA ILE A 122 12.20 8.37 -2.74
C ILE A 122 13.30 9.12 -1.98
N GLU A 123 14.57 8.98 -2.38
CA GLU A 123 15.70 9.66 -1.74
C GLU A 123 15.48 11.18 -1.66
N VAL A 124 15.08 11.80 -2.78
CA VAL A 124 14.81 13.25 -2.86
C VAL A 124 13.38 13.65 -2.48
N ARG A 125 12.59 12.72 -1.94
CA ARG A 125 11.21 12.92 -1.47
C ARG A 125 10.23 13.42 -2.56
N ASP A 126 10.48 13.05 -3.82
CA ASP A 126 9.58 13.31 -4.95
C ASP A 126 8.53 12.19 -5.08
N ALA A 127 7.39 12.40 -4.41
CA ALA A 127 6.28 11.46 -4.45
C ALA A 127 5.68 11.31 -5.86
N GLU A 128 5.59 12.38 -6.66
CA GLU A 128 4.98 12.29 -7.99
C GLU A 128 5.86 11.47 -8.94
N GLY A 129 7.18 11.74 -8.95
CA GLY A 129 8.15 10.97 -9.73
C GLY A 129 8.14 9.48 -9.36
N ALA A 130 8.06 9.18 -8.06
CA ALA A 130 7.97 7.81 -7.55
C ALA A 130 6.66 7.11 -7.96
N GLU A 131 5.50 7.77 -7.86
CA GLU A 131 4.22 7.21 -8.33
C GLU A 131 4.26 6.90 -9.84
N ARG A 132 4.85 7.80 -10.63
CA ARG A 132 5.00 7.59 -12.09
C ARG A 132 5.85 6.38 -12.41
N CYS A 133 6.89 6.08 -11.62
CA CYS A 133 7.68 4.86 -11.79
C CYS A 133 6.84 3.60 -11.58
N ILE A 134 6.01 3.57 -10.53
CA ILE A 134 5.12 2.45 -10.25
C ILE A 134 4.13 2.24 -11.40
N VAL A 135 3.43 3.30 -11.83
CA VAL A 135 2.45 3.23 -12.92
C VAL A 135 3.12 2.74 -14.21
N SER A 136 4.33 3.22 -14.51
CA SER A 136 5.09 2.80 -15.68
C SER A 136 5.49 1.33 -15.62
N ALA A 137 5.93 0.85 -14.46
CA ALA A 137 6.33 -0.54 -14.26
C ALA A 137 5.15 -1.51 -14.41
N VAL A 138 4.02 -1.19 -13.76
CA VAL A 138 2.79 -1.99 -13.88
C VAL A 138 2.32 -2.08 -15.33
N ARG A 139 2.30 -0.95 -16.06
CA ARG A 139 1.90 -0.93 -17.48
C ARG A 139 2.88 -1.61 -18.41
N ALA A 140 4.17 -1.60 -18.07
CA ALA A 140 5.19 -2.36 -18.79
C ALA A 140 5.11 -3.88 -18.51
N GLY A 141 4.16 -4.34 -17.69
CA GLY A 141 3.97 -5.75 -17.39
C GLY A 141 4.94 -6.29 -16.34
N ALA A 142 5.45 -5.43 -15.44
CA ALA A 142 6.28 -5.88 -14.34
C ALA A 142 5.58 -6.96 -13.52
N THR A 143 6.29 -8.06 -13.27
CA THR A 143 5.81 -9.15 -12.43
C THR A 143 5.71 -8.70 -10.96
N SER A 144 4.96 -9.44 -10.15
CA SER A 144 4.91 -9.22 -8.70
C SER A 144 6.30 -9.22 -8.08
N VAL A 145 7.19 -10.12 -8.49
CA VAL A 145 8.57 -10.20 -8.00
C VAL A 145 9.36 -8.93 -8.34
N GLN A 146 9.23 -8.41 -9.57
CA GLN A 146 9.90 -7.17 -9.97
C GLN A 146 9.35 -5.94 -9.23
N MET A 147 8.04 -5.88 -9.00
CA MET A 147 7.43 -4.82 -8.19
C MET A 147 7.89 -4.88 -6.74
N ALA A 148 7.99 -6.08 -6.16
CA ALA A 148 8.50 -6.29 -4.81
C ALA A 148 9.96 -5.84 -4.72
N ASP A 149 10.81 -6.29 -5.65
CA ASP A 149 12.23 -5.90 -5.72
C ASP A 149 12.40 -4.37 -5.82
N MET A 150 11.57 -3.70 -6.61
CA MET A 150 11.59 -2.24 -6.71
C MET A 150 11.21 -1.53 -5.40
N LEU A 151 10.08 -1.93 -4.79
CA LEU A 151 9.53 -1.24 -3.63
C LEU A 151 10.32 -1.52 -2.36
N PHE A 152 10.66 -2.80 -2.10
CA PHE A 152 11.45 -3.16 -0.93
C PHE A 152 12.88 -2.64 -1.00
N ALA A 153 13.49 -2.51 -2.19
CA ALA A 153 14.79 -1.87 -2.30
C ALA A 153 14.79 -0.45 -1.73
N ALA A 154 13.77 0.37 -2.04
CA ALA A 154 13.66 1.71 -1.48
C ALA A 154 13.40 1.72 0.05
N VAL A 155 12.74 0.69 0.59
CA VAL A 155 12.62 0.53 2.06
C VAL A 155 13.99 0.24 2.67
N THR A 156 14.73 -0.72 2.09
CA THR A 156 15.98 -1.25 2.66
C THR A 156 17.21 -0.42 2.36
N ASP A 157 17.11 0.58 1.49
CA ASP A 157 18.14 1.61 1.33
C ASP A 157 18.37 2.42 2.61
N HIS A 158 17.37 2.41 3.50
CA HIS A 158 17.39 3.10 4.77
C HIS A 158 17.51 2.09 5.93
N ARG A 159 18.39 2.39 6.89
CA ARG A 159 18.63 1.48 8.04
C ARG A 159 17.40 1.37 8.93
N TYR A 160 16.69 2.47 9.10
CA TYR A 160 15.45 2.49 9.87
C TYR A 160 14.53 3.61 9.40
N ILE A 161 13.61 3.23 8.51
CA ILE A 161 12.63 4.13 7.90
C ILE A 161 11.27 4.00 8.59
N ASP A 162 10.80 5.10 9.17
CA ASP A 162 9.47 5.29 9.76
C ASP A 162 8.97 4.10 10.62
N ILE A 163 9.84 3.62 11.51
CA ILE A 163 9.55 2.52 12.46
C ILE A 163 9.21 1.19 11.76
N GLY A 164 9.50 1.08 10.46
CA GLY A 164 9.23 -0.09 9.63
C GLY A 164 7.86 -0.08 8.95
N HIS A 165 7.05 0.98 9.08
CA HIS A 165 5.75 1.04 8.42
C HIS A 165 5.84 0.90 6.89
N PRO A 166 6.81 1.50 6.17
CA PRO A 166 6.92 1.30 4.73
C PRO A 166 7.11 -0.18 4.36
N ALA A 167 7.85 -0.95 5.17
CA ALA A 167 8.02 -2.38 4.97
C ALA A 167 6.71 -3.15 5.18
N ASP A 168 6.05 -2.93 6.33
CA ASP A 168 4.79 -3.61 6.68
C ASP A 168 3.68 -3.29 5.68
N PHE A 169 3.48 -2.00 5.37
CA PHE A 169 2.44 -1.56 4.44
C PHE A 169 2.65 -2.12 3.05
N THR A 170 3.91 -2.20 2.60
CA THR A 170 4.23 -2.82 1.31
C THR A 170 3.92 -4.29 1.32
N ASN A 171 4.34 -5.04 2.34
CA ASN A 171 3.98 -6.44 2.47
C ASN A 171 2.45 -6.65 2.45
N LYS A 172 1.69 -5.84 3.19
CA LYS A 172 0.22 -5.92 3.24
C LYS A 172 -0.44 -5.54 1.92
N ALA A 173 0.12 -4.60 1.17
CA ALA A 173 -0.37 -4.27 -0.16
C ALA A 173 -0.20 -5.43 -1.15
N PHE A 174 0.90 -6.19 -1.06
CA PHE A 174 1.12 -7.36 -1.91
C PHE A 174 0.17 -8.51 -1.55
N GLU A 175 0.03 -8.81 -0.26
CA GLU A 175 -0.98 -9.77 0.22
C GLU A 175 -2.39 -9.38 -0.27
N ALA A 176 -2.72 -8.08 -0.23
CA ALA A 176 -4.00 -7.58 -0.71
C ALA A 176 -4.21 -7.80 -2.21
N LEU A 177 -3.16 -7.62 -3.03
CA LEU A 177 -3.22 -7.83 -4.47
C LEU A 177 -3.29 -9.31 -4.84
N ASP A 178 -2.64 -10.18 -4.08
CA ASP A 178 -2.74 -11.63 -4.26
C ASP A 178 -4.16 -12.14 -3.98
N ILE A 179 -4.88 -11.49 -3.07
CA ILE A 179 -6.29 -11.81 -2.75
C ILE A 179 -7.26 -11.13 -3.71
N ALA A 180 -7.14 -9.81 -3.89
CA ALA A 180 -8.11 -9.00 -4.61
C ALA A 180 -7.89 -9.00 -6.13
N GLY A 181 -6.71 -9.38 -6.60
CA GLY A 181 -6.34 -9.35 -8.01
C GLY A 181 -5.43 -8.16 -8.35
N TRP A 182 -4.41 -8.47 -9.17
CA TRP A 182 -3.36 -7.55 -9.60
C TRP A 182 -3.83 -6.49 -10.60
N GLU A 183 -5.06 -6.56 -11.11
CA GLU A 183 -5.68 -5.48 -11.89
C GLU A 183 -5.82 -4.17 -11.09
N ASN A 184 -5.74 -4.24 -9.76
CA ASN A 184 -5.77 -3.07 -8.86
C ASN A 184 -4.36 -2.53 -8.53
N ALA A 185 -3.29 -3.10 -9.09
CA ALA A 185 -1.92 -2.81 -8.70
C ALA A 185 -1.54 -1.34 -8.84
N GLU A 186 -1.96 -0.65 -9.92
CA GLU A 186 -1.67 0.79 -10.07
C GLU A 186 -2.21 1.58 -8.87
N LEU A 187 -3.49 1.42 -8.53
CA LEU A 187 -4.14 2.16 -7.45
C LEU A 187 -3.53 1.80 -6.09
N VAL A 188 -3.33 0.50 -5.83
CA VAL A 188 -2.85 0.00 -4.54
C VAL A 188 -1.38 0.36 -4.32
N LEU A 189 -0.49 0.11 -5.28
CA LEU A 189 0.94 0.32 -5.08
C LEU A 189 1.31 1.80 -5.07
N THR A 190 0.68 2.63 -5.93
CA THR A 190 0.87 4.09 -5.82
C THR A 190 0.38 4.62 -4.49
N SER A 191 -0.63 3.97 -3.87
CA SER A 191 -1.12 4.39 -2.56
C SER A 191 -0.03 4.39 -1.48
N LEU A 192 1.01 3.56 -1.61
CA LEU A 192 2.10 3.48 -0.65
C LEU A 192 3.07 4.68 -0.70
N VAL A 193 3.22 5.33 -1.85
CA VAL A 193 4.34 6.27 -2.14
C VAL A 193 4.45 7.42 -1.15
N ALA A 194 3.32 7.97 -0.71
CA ALA A 194 3.32 9.02 0.30
C ALA A 194 3.98 8.57 1.62
N GLY A 195 3.83 7.30 2.00
CA GLY A 195 4.49 6.72 3.18
C GLY A 195 6.00 6.52 2.99
N TYR A 196 6.47 6.35 1.76
CA TYR A 196 7.90 6.31 1.45
C TYR A 196 8.52 7.71 1.44
N ALA A 197 7.96 8.62 0.63
CA ALA A 197 8.55 9.94 0.38
C ALA A 197 8.54 10.84 1.63
N ASN A 198 7.53 10.70 2.49
CA ASN A 198 7.42 11.49 3.73
C ASN A 198 7.96 10.78 4.97
N ALA A 199 8.56 9.60 4.82
CA ALA A 199 9.07 8.84 5.95
C ALA A 199 10.12 9.61 6.75
N ALA A 200 10.06 9.49 8.07
CA ALA A 200 11.20 9.80 8.91
C ALA A 200 12.29 8.74 8.70
N ARG A 201 13.53 9.16 8.46
CA ARG A 201 14.68 8.25 8.35
C ARG A 201 15.56 8.50 9.56
N MET A 202 15.80 7.47 10.37
CA MET A 202 16.54 7.70 11.61
C MET A 202 18.00 8.03 11.36
N GLU A 203 18.58 7.59 10.24
CA GLU A 203 19.89 8.08 9.80
C GLU A 203 19.96 9.59 9.53
N GLU A 204 18.83 10.30 9.38
CA GLU A 204 18.79 11.76 9.25
C GLU A 204 18.58 12.44 10.62
N SER A 205 18.32 11.66 11.68
CA SER A 205 17.92 12.18 12.97
C SER A 205 19.10 12.50 13.89
N ASN A 206 18.96 13.56 14.68
CA ASN A 206 19.95 13.94 15.70
C ASN A 206 20.16 12.82 16.74
N ALA A 207 19.10 12.09 17.10
CA ALA A 207 19.16 11.01 18.09
C ALA A 207 20.06 9.83 17.66
N TRP A 208 20.30 9.65 16.35
CA TRP A 208 21.19 8.63 15.82
C TRP A 208 22.56 9.16 15.41
N ARG A 209 22.68 10.48 15.19
CA ARG A 209 23.94 11.12 14.78
C ARG A 209 24.76 11.68 15.94
N HIS A 210 24.13 11.91 17.09
CA HIS A 210 24.78 12.57 18.23
C HIS A 210 24.39 11.98 19.60
N PRO A 211 25.31 12.03 20.59
CA PRO A 211 26.69 12.54 20.49
C PRO A 211 27.67 11.60 19.75
N ILE A 212 27.25 10.35 19.51
CA ILE A 212 28.01 9.34 18.76
C ILE A 212 27.23 9.09 17.46
N ASP A 213 27.93 9.15 16.31
CA ASP A 213 27.30 8.84 15.02
C ASP A 213 27.15 7.31 14.89
N LEU A 214 25.95 6.82 15.16
CA LEU A 214 25.60 5.41 15.01
C LEU A 214 25.64 4.97 13.53
N ILE A 215 25.39 5.87 12.59
CA ILE A 215 25.40 5.55 11.16
C ILE A 215 26.82 5.28 10.69
N GLU A 216 27.78 6.11 11.09
CA GLU A 216 29.20 5.88 10.80
C GLU A 216 29.67 4.52 11.32
N ILE A 217 29.26 4.16 12.55
CA ILE A 217 29.59 2.85 13.15
C ILE A 217 28.97 1.70 12.33
N LEU A 218 27.70 1.82 11.97
CA LEU A 218 27.01 0.78 11.20
C LEU A 218 27.61 0.64 9.80
N ASP A 219 27.97 1.74 9.14
CA ASP A 219 28.63 1.70 7.83
C ASP A 219 29.99 1.02 7.92
N GLY A 220 30.77 1.29 8.97
CA GLY A 220 32.02 0.56 9.22
C GLY A 220 31.84 -0.93 9.52
N ALA A 221 30.72 -1.32 10.14
CA ALA A 221 30.44 -2.71 10.52
C ALA A 221 29.91 -3.58 9.36
N PHE A 222 29.23 -2.97 8.38
CA PHE A 222 28.57 -3.66 7.27
C PHE A 222 29.22 -3.39 5.90
N ALA A 223 30.40 -2.77 5.86
CA ALA A 223 31.19 -2.54 4.66
C ALA A 223 31.82 -3.82 4.06
#